data_AF-A0A9D1LTA2-F1
#
_entry.id   AF-A0A9D1LTA2-F1
#
_cell.length_a   1.000
_cell.length_b   1.000
_cell.length_c   1.000
_cell.angle_alpha   90.00
_cell.angle_beta   90.00
_cell.angle_gamma   90.00
#
_symmetry.space_group_name_H-M   'P 1'
#
loop_
_entity.id
_entity.type
_entity.pdbx_description
1 polymer ?
#
loop_
_entity_poly.entity_id
_entity_poly.type
_entity_poly.pdbx_seq_one_letter_code
_entity_poly.pdbx_strand_id
1 'polypeptide(L)'
;MTRDVYDLIEGYMQTCMTDNAHDCEHIYRVLYVALDIARTEPDADRDVLICACLLHDIGRMEQFENPALDHAQVGADKALRFLREHGFDDEFARRVSDCIRAHRYRAANPPRSIEAQILFDADKIDVSGAIGIARTLIYDGQVGEPLYTLGSDGQVLDGQGGAAPSFFHEYRFKLEKLYERFYTARAAQIAAQRRLAAEQFYHNLLDEVRGAYRLGADLLKDELK
;
A
#
# COMPACT_ATOMS: atom_id res chain seq x y z
N MET A 1 11.10 22.54 -7.83
CA MET A 1 9.75 22.60 -8.43
C MET A 1 9.08 23.90 -8.03
N THR A 2 8.43 24.60 -8.97
CA THR A 2 7.63 25.81 -8.66
C THR A 2 6.22 25.42 -8.20
N ARG A 3 5.48 26.37 -7.62
CA ARG A 3 4.09 26.15 -7.19
C ARG A 3 3.18 25.75 -8.36
N ASP A 4 3.28 26.46 -9.49
CA ASP A 4 2.46 26.19 -10.67
C ASP A 4 2.70 24.78 -11.24
N VAL A 5 3.96 24.30 -11.20
CA VAL A 5 4.30 22.94 -11.64
C VAL A 5 3.71 21.90 -10.69
N TYR A 6 3.77 22.14 -9.37
CA TYR A 6 3.15 21.26 -8.39
C TYR A 6 1.62 21.20 -8.59
N ASP A 7 0.97 22.36 -8.72
CA ASP A 7 -0.49 22.46 -8.89
C ASP A 7 -0.96 21.78 -10.19
N LEU A 8 -0.17 21.86 -11.26
CA LEU A 8 -0.44 21.13 -12.51
C LEU A 8 -0.44 19.61 -12.31
N ILE A 9 0.59 19.07 -11.64
CA ILE A 9 0.74 17.63 -11.42
C ILE A 9 -0.33 17.13 -10.41
N GLU A 10 -0.56 17.89 -9.35
CA GLU A 10 -1.58 17.60 -8.34
C GLU A 10 -2.98 17.61 -8.96
N GLY A 11 -3.30 18.60 -9.81
CA GLY A 11 -4.57 18.65 -10.52
C GLY A 11 -4.79 17.41 -11.40
N TYR A 12 -3.76 16.96 -12.12
CA TYR A 12 -3.86 15.73 -12.90
C TYR A 12 -4.06 14.49 -12.03
N MET A 13 -3.31 14.37 -10.92
CA MET A 13 -3.49 13.31 -9.93
C MET A 13 -4.94 13.25 -9.43
N GLN A 14 -5.51 14.41 -9.03
CA GLN A 14 -6.89 14.49 -8.54
C GLN A 14 -7.93 14.03 -9.56
N THR A 15 -7.70 14.28 -10.86
CA THR A 15 -8.60 13.78 -11.92
C THR A 15 -8.56 12.26 -12.07
N CYS A 16 -7.51 11.59 -11.58
CA CYS A 16 -7.33 10.14 -11.67
C CYS A 16 -7.80 9.39 -10.40
N MET A 17 -7.95 10.05 -9.25
CA MET A 17 -8.28 9.41 -7.97
C MET A 17 -9.78 9.47 -7.66
N THR A 18 -10.52 8.41 -7.98
CA THR A 18 -11.99 8.33 -7.80
C THR A 18 -12.45 7.30 -6.75
N ASP A 19 -11.52 6.59 -6.08
CA ASP A 19 -11.81 5.55 -5.08
C ASP A 19 -11.43 5.99 -3.65
N ASN A 20 -12.17 5.50 -2.64
CA ASN A 20 -11.99 5.80 -1.23
C ASN A 20 -10.79 5.07 -0.59
N ALA A 21 -10.37 3.91 -1.10
CA ALA A 21 -9.23 3.15 -0.53
C ALA A 21 -7.86 3.67 -1.02
N HIS A 22 -7.86 4.35 -2.17
CA HIS A 22 -6.71 4.95 -2.84
C HIS A 22 -6.97 6.44 -3.11
N ASP A 23 -7.60 7.10 -2.13
CA ASP A 23 -7.97 8.49 -2.23
C ASP A 23 -6.74 9.41 -2.33
N CYS A 24 -6.97 10.68 -2.69
CA CYS A 24 -5.93 11.71 -2.70
C CYS A 24 -5.16 11.76 -1.37
N GLU A 25 -5.82 11.44 -0.25
CA GLU A 25 -5.20 11.44 1.08
C GLU A 25 -4.12 10.37 1.21
N HIS A 26 -4.27 9.19 0.61
CA HIS A 26 -3.18 8.22 0.49
C HIS A 26 -1.96 8.83 -0.21
N ILE A 27 -2.17 9.48 -1.36
CA ILE A 27 -1.09 10.09 -2.13
C ILE A 27 -0.35 11.15 -1.29
N TYR A 28 -1.09 12.00 -0.57
CA TYR A 28 -0.47 13.00 0.30
C TYR A 28 0.29 12.39 1.47
N ARG A 29 -0.24 11.36 2.14
CA ARG A 29 0.49 10.67 3.22
C ARG A 29 1.79 10.04 2.69
N VAL A 30 1.77 9.42 1.52
CA VAL A 30 2.97 8.89 0.86
C VAL A 30 3.95 10.02 0.55
N LEU A 31 3.51 11.11 -0.06
CA LEU A 31 4.35 12.28 -0.34
C LEU A 31 5.01 12.84 0.93
N TYR A 32 4.25 13.03 2.01
CA TYR A 32 4.78 13.62 3.24
C TYR A 32 5.76 12.69 3.96
N VAL A 33 5.53 11.38 3.94
CA VAL A 33 6.49 10.40 4.45
C VAL A 33 7.75 10.37 3.57
N ALA A 34 7.60 10.39 2.24
CA ALA A 34 8.72 10.45 1.32
C ALA A 34 9.59 11.69 1.54
N LEU A 35 8.97 12.85 1.81
CA LEU A 35 9.69 14.08 2.15
C LEU A 35 10.42 13.97 3.49
N ASP A 36 9.89 13.27 4.50
CA ASP A 36 10.63 13.03 5.75
C ASP A 36 11.84 12.11 5.53
N ILE A 37 11.67 11.02 4.76
CA ILE A 37 12.76 10.12 4.40
C ILE A 37 13.84 10.87 3.60
N ALA A 38 13.45 11.68 2.61
CA ALA A 38 14.38 12.45 1.78
C ALA A 38 15.23 13.47 2.56
N ARG A 39 14.92 13.76 3.83
CA ARG A 39 15.78 14.58 4.70
C ARG A 39 17.07 13.85 5.09
N THR A 40 17.07 12.53 5.08
CA THR A 40 18.25 11.70 5.39
C THR A 40 19.01 11.25 4.13
N GLU A 41 18.44 11.47 2.95
CA GLU A 41 18.98 11.04 1.66
C GLU A 41 19.32 12.25 0.78
N PRO A 42 20.48 12.90 0.97
CA PRO A 42 20.82 14.17 0.32
C PRO A 42 20.96 14.08 -1.21
N ASP A 43 21.21 12.89 -1.73
CA ASP A 43 21.38 12.63 -3.16
C ASP A 43 20.04 12.49 -3.91
N ALA A 44 18.92 12.45 -3.19
CA ALA A 44 17.60 12.32 -3.79
C ALA A 44 17.17 13.61 -4.49
N ASP A 45 16.83 13.51 -5.78
CA ASP A 45 16.22 14.60 -6.51
C ASP A 45 14.77 14.77 -6.06
N ARG A 46 14.53 15.87 -5.32
CA ARG A 46 13.22 16.15 -4.73
C ARG A 46 12.14 16.40 -5.78
N ASP A 47 12.49 16.95 -6.92
CA ASP A 47 11.48 17.25 -7.95
C ASP A 47 10.99 15.96 -8.61
N VAL A 48 11.91 15.02 -8.89
CA VAL A 48 11.57 13.67 -9.36
C VAL A 48 10.75 12.93 -8.30
N LEU A 49 11.19 12.95 -7.04
CA LEU A 49 10.51 12.25 -5.95
C LEU A 49 9.08 12.77 -5.74
N ILE A 50 8.89 14.08 -5.65
CA ILE A 50 7.56 14.70 -5.46
C ILE A 50 6.63 14.30 -6.62
N CYS A 51 7.11 14.43 -7.85
CA CYS A 51 6.33 14.08 -9.03
C CYS A 51 5.97 12.58 -9.06
N ALA A 52 6.93 11.71 -8.75
CA ALA A 52 6.71 10.27 -8.68
C ALA A 52 5.70 9.90 -7.58
N CYS A 53 5.77 10.51 -6.39
CA CYS A 53 4.79 10.31 -5.32
C CYS A 53 3.38 10.71 -5.76
N LEU A 54 3.21 11.89 -6.35
CA LEU A 54 1.89 12.36 -6.81
C LEU A 54 1.29 11.44 -7.89
N LEU A 55 2.12 10.85 -8.75
CA LEU A 55 1.65 10.11 -9.92
C LEU A 55 1.68 8.58 -9.78
N HIS A 56 2.16 8.01 -8.67
CA HIS A 56 2.46 6.57 -8.60
C HIS A 56 1.25 5.65 -8.81
N ASP A 57 0.07 6.06 -8.35
CA ASP A 57 -1.14 5.23 -8.35
C ASP A 57 -2.18 5.66 -9.41
N ILE A 58 -1.84 6.56 -10.35
CA ILE A 58 -2.78 7.05 -11.37
C ILE A 58 -3.25 5.99 -12.38
N GLY A 59 -2.66 4.79 -12.35
CA GLY A 59 -3.08 3.63 -13.16
C GLY A 59 -4.09 2.70 -12.47
N ARG A 60 -4.55 3.03 -11.26
CA ARG A 60 -5.44 2.17 -10.46
C ARG A 60 -6.82 1.99 -11.09
N MET A 61 -7.38 3.04 -11.68
CA MET A 61 -8.69 2.98 -12.35
C MET A 61 -8.67 1.94 -13.48
N GLU A 62 -7.63 1.93 -14.30
CA GLU A 62 -7.48 0.95 -15.38
C GLU A 62 -7.31 -0.48 -14.86
N GLN A 63 -6.59 -0.67 -13.75
CA GLN A 63 -6.51 -1.98 -13.09
C GLN A 63 -7.87 -2.41 -12.52
N PHE A 64 -8.67 -1.47 -12.03
CA PHE A 64 -10.01 -1.78 -11.54
C PHE A 64 -10.94 -2.22 -12.68
N GLU A 65 -10.89 -1.54 -13.83
CA GLU A 65 -11.65 -1.93 -15.02
C GLU A 65 -11.15 -3.24 -15.64
N ASN A 66 -9.83 -3.48 -15.59
CA ASN A 66 -9.19 -4.68 -16.07
C ASN A 66 -8.15 -5.21 -15.07
N PRO A 67 -8.52 -6.17 -14.20
CA PRO A 67 -7.63 -6.73 -13.19
C PRO A 67 -6.36 -7.42 -13.71
N ALA A 68 -6.29 -7.71 -15.02
CA ALA A 68 -5.07 -8.25 -15.64
C ALA A 68 -3.96 -7.20 -15.82
N LEU A 69 -4.29 -5.90 -15.72
CA LEU A 69 -3.32 -4.81 -15.84
C LEU A 69 -2.56 -4.57 -14.53
N ASP A 70 -1.28 -4.23 -14.65
CA ASP A 70 -0.48 -3.73 -13.53
C ASP A 70 -0.59 -2.20 -13.47
N HIS A 71 -1.21 -1.70 -12.41
CA HIS A 71 -1.39 -0.27 -12.19
C HIS A 71 -0.06 0.50 -12.16
N ALA A 72 1.03 -0.13 -11.71
CA ALA A 72 2.34 0.51 -11.67
C ALA A 72 2.92 0.70 -13.07
N GLN A 73 2.72 -0.26 -13.97
CA GLN A 73 3.13 -0.15 -15.36
C GLN A 73 2.27 0.87 -16.11
N VAL A 74 0.95 0.78 -15.96
CA VAL A 74 0.00 1.73 -16.58
C VAL A 74 0.25 3.16 -16.07
N GLY A 75 0.42 3.33 -14.76
CA GLY A 75 0.72 4.61 -14.13
C GLY A 75 2.05 5.21 -14.60
N ALA A 76 3.10 4.39 -14.72
CA ALA A 76 4.39 4.82 -15.25
C ALA A 76 4.29 5.33 -16.69
N ASP A 77 3.52 4.65 -17.54
CA ASP A 77 3.34 5.02 -18.95
C ASP A 77 2.42 6.26 -19.09
N LYS A 78 1.40 6.41 -18.22
CA LYS A 78 0.56 7.62 -18.12
C LYS A 78 1.38 8.83 -17.67
N ALA A 79 2.18 8.70 -16.61
CA ALA A 79 3.02 9.76 -16.10
C ALA A 79 4.05 10.22 -17.15
N LEU A 80 4.70 9.29 -17.85
CA LEU A 80 5.64 9.61 -18.92
C LEU A 80 4.99 10.43 -20.04
N ARG A 81 3.80 10.04 -20.50
CA ARG A 81 3.06 10.77 -21.53
C ARG A 81 2.64 12.16 -21.04
N PHE A 82 2.01 12.23 -19.86
CA PHE A 82 1.56 13.47 -19.26
C PHE A 82 2.71 14.49 -19.13
N LEU A 83 3.85 14.08 -18.58
CA LEU A 83 5.00 14.98 -18.41
C LEU A 83 5.56 15.46 -19.74
N ARG A 84 5.67 14.58 -20.75
CA ARG A 84 6.12 14.99 -22.10
C ARG A 84 5.17 15.98 -22.77
N GLU A 85 3.86 15.74 -22.66
CA GLU A 85 2.83 16.61 -23.25
C GLU A 85 2.81 18.01 -22.61
N HIS A 86 3.25 18.12 -21.35
CA HIS A 86 3.34 19.40 -20.63
C HIS A 86 4.75 20.03 -20.67
N GLY A 87 5.63 19.53 -21.56
CA GLY A 87 6.92 20.17 -21.86
C GLY A 87 8.04 19.92 -20.85
N PHE A 88 7.90 18.91 -19.99
CA PHE A 88 8.99 18.51 -19.09
C PHE A 88 10.11 17.82 -19.89
N ASP A 89 11.33 17.93 -19.37
CA ASP A 89 12.50 17.27 -19.95
C ASP A 89 12.31 15.74 -20.00
N ASP A 90 12.81 15.11 -21.07
CA ASP A 90 12.61 13.69 -21.33
C ASP A 90 13.33 12.79 -20.33
N GLU A 91 14.50 13.21 -19.84
CA GLU A 91 15.23 12.50 -18.78
C GLU A 91 14.47 12.58 -17.46
N PHE A 92 13.97 13.76 -17.10
CA PHE A 92 13.12 13.93 -15.92
C PHE A 92 11.88 13.03 -15.98
N ALA A 93 11.15 13.05 -17.11
CA ALA A 93 9.94 12.26 -17.28
C ALA A 93 10.21 10.74 -17.22
N ARG A 94 11.34 10.28 -17.78
CA ARG A 94 11.78 8.88 -17.68
C ARG A 94 12.12 8.49 -16.24
N ARG A 95 12.87 9.33 -15.50
CA ARG A 95 13.21 9.06 -14.09
C ARG A 95 11.95 8.94 -13.21
N VAL A 96 10.96 9.82 -13.41
CA VAL A 96 9.67 9.71 -12.72
C VAL A 96 8.95 8.41 -13.09
N SER A 97 8.84 8.08 -14.38
CA SER A 97 8.22 6.84 -14.87
C SER A 97 8.88 5.59 -14.27
N ASP A 98 10.21 5.56 -14.18
CA ASP A 98 10.95 4.44 -13.61
C ASP A 98 10.73 4.26 -12.11
N CYS A 99 10.63 5.37 -11.35
CA CYS A 99 10.26 5.32 -9.94
C CYS A 99 8.87 4.69 -9.76
N ILE A 100 7.90 5.14 -10.56
CA ILE A 100 6.53 4.62 -10.52
C ILE A 100 6.51 3.15 -10.93
N ARG A 101 7.24 2.73 -11.95
CA ARG A 101 7.24 1.32 -12.38
C ARG A 101 7.78 0.36 -11.29
N ALA A 102 8.63 0.84 -10.39
CA ALA A 102 9.30 0.03 -9.38
C ALA A 102 8.64 0.05 -7.98
N HIS A 103 7.57 0.81 -7.75
CA HIS A 103 7.02 1.02 -6.39
C HIS A 103 6.24 -0.21 -5.84
N ARG A 104 5.92 -1.21 -6.65
CA ARG A 104 5.07 -2.35 -6.24
C ARG A 104 5.85 -3.41 -5.47
N TYR A 105 5.26 -3.90 -4.37
CA TYR A 105 5.87 -4.92 -3.50
C TYR A 105 6.16 -6.25 -4.21
N ARG A 106 5.33 -6.63 -5.20
CA ARG A 106 5.38 -7.95 -5.88
C ARG A 106 6.04 -7.91 -7.26
N ALA A 107 6.66 -6.79 -7.66
CA ALA A 107 7.22 -6.64 -9.01
C ALA A 107 8.61 -7.28 -9.15
N ALA A 108 8.90 -7.84 -10.33
CA ALA A 108 10.22 -8.34 -10.72
C ALA A 108 11.26 -7.22 -10.91
N ASN A 109 10.85 -5.96 -10.76
CA ASN A 109 11.67 -4.78 -10.97
C ASN A 109 11.91 -4.05 -9.63
N PRO A 110 12.96 -4.41 -8.88
CA PRO A 110 13.27 -3.74 -7.61
C PRO A 110 13.71 -2.28 -7.84
N PRO A 111 13.36 -1.34 -6.94
CA PRO A 111 13.78 0.05 -7.03
C PRO A 111 15.31 0.17 -6.97
N ARG A 112 15.87 0.91 -7.92
CA ARG A 112 17.33 1.09 -8.07
C ARG A 112 17.81 2.48 -7.68
N SER A 113 17.11 3.52 -8.13
CA SER A 113 17.44 4.90 -7.75
C SER A 113 16.98 5.18 -6.32
N ILE A 114 17.59 6.18 -5.69
CA ILE A 114 17.24 6.58 -4.33
C ILE A 114 15.79 7.09 -4.28
N GLU A 115 15.31 7.80 -5.30
CA GLU A 115 13.91 8.28 -5.37
C GLU A 115 12.92 7.13 -5.48
N ALA A 116 13.24 6.09 -6.26
CA ALA A 116 12.41 4.89 -6.38
C ALA A 116 12.37 4.11 -5.05
N GLN A 117 13.49 4.06 -4.33
CA GLN A 117 13.57 3.42 -3.02
C GLN A 117 12.75 4.19 -1.97
N ILE A 118 12.86 5.52 -1.95
CA ILE A 118 12.09 6.39 -1.05
C ILE A 118 10.59 6.27 -1.35
N LEU A 119 10.18 6.32 -2.62
CA LEU A 119 8.78 6.15 -3.01
C LEU A 119 8.25 4.78 -2.57
N PHE A 120 9.01 3.71 -2.84
CA PHE A 120 8.63 2.36 -2.42
C PHE A 120 8.43 2.30 -0.90
N ASP A 121 9.41 2.79 -0.14
CA ASP A 121 9.37 2.80 1.32
C ASP A 121 8.21 3.61 1.86
N ALA A 122 7.96 4.80 1.33
CA ALA A 122 6.87 5.68 1.77
C ALA A 122 5.49 5.06 1.50
N ASP A 123 5.31 4.44 0.33
CA ASP A 123 4.09 3.67 0.02
C ASP A 123 3.91 2.47 0.97
N LYS A 124 5.00 1.74 1.27
CA LYS A 124 4.95 0.63 2.24
C LYS A 124 4.62 1.10 3.64
N ILE A 125 5.13 2.25 4.07
CA ILE A 125 4.78 2.83 5.36
C ILE A 125 3.28 3.12 5.47
N ASP A 126 2.62 3.56 4.40
CA ASP A 126 1.18 3.85 4.43
C ASP A 126 0.29 2.59 4.48
N VAL A 127 0.83 1.42 4.12
CA VAL A 127 0.20 0.11 4.36
C VAL A 127 0.69 -0.57 5.66
N SER A 128 1.38 0.18 6.53
CA SER A 128 1.85 -0.29 7.84
C SER A 128 1.08 0.36 9.00
N GLY A 129 1.07 -0.30 10.17
CA GLY A 129 0.45 0.23 11.37
C GLY A 129 -1.07 0.32 11.30
N ALA A 130 -1.66 1.15 12.16
CA ALA A 130 -3.11 1.29 12.27
C ALA A 130 -3.79 1.75 10.97
N ILE A 131 -3.18 2.73 10.27
CA ILE A 131 -3.68 3.18 8.95
C ILE A 131 -3.60 2.05 7.94
N GLY A 132 -2.49 1.32 7.90
CA GLY A 132 -2.33 0.18 6.99
C GLY A 132 -3.41 -0.87 7.18
N ILE A 133 -3.67 -1.26 8.43
CA ILE A 133 -4.74 -2.20 8.79
C ILE A 133 -6.11 -1.68 8.33
N ALA A 134 -6.44 -0.42 8.63
CA ALA A 134 -7.73 0.16 8.26
C ALA A 134 -7.93 0.18 6.73
N ARG A 135 -6.90 0.56 5.98
CA ARG A 135 -6.95 0.56 4.51
C ARG A 135 -7.09 -0.83 3.93
N THR A 136 -6.39 -1.84 4.48
CA THR A 136 -6.56 -3.24 4.06
C THR A 136 -7.99 -3.69 4.28
N LEU A 137 -8.58 -3.44 5.45
CA LEU A 137 -9.96 -3.83 5.73
C LEU A 137 -10.98 -3.14 4.82
N ILE A 138 -10.78 -1.86 4.49
CA ILE A 138 -11.64 -1.14 3.53
C ILE A 138 -11.55 -1.79 2.15
N TYR A 139 -10.33 -2.07 1.69
CA TYR A 139 -10.10 -2.71 0.39
C TYR A 139 -10.70 -4.12 0.34
N ASP A 140 -10.41 -4.96 1.34
CA ASP A 140 -10.94 -6.31 1.46
C ASP A 140 -12.49 -6.29 1.43
N GLY A 141 -13.09 -5.33 2.14
CA GLY A 141 -14.54 -5.11 2.10
C GLY A 141 -15.07 -4.73 0.71
N GLN A 142 -14.34 -3.92 -0.06
CA GLN A 142 -14.71 -3.55 -1.43
C GLN A 142 -14.63 -4.73 -2.40
N VAL A 143 -13.63 -5.60 -2.25
CA VAL A 143 -13.45 -6.78 -3.12
C VAL A 143 -14.19 -8.03 -2.62
N GLY A 144 -14.89 -7.93 -1.49
CA GLY A 144 -15.67 -9.02 -0.90
C GLY A 144 -14.83 -10.10 -0.23
N GLU A 145 -13.60 -9.78 0.19
CA GLU A 145 -12.76 -10.69 0.96
C GLU A 145 -13.19 -10.71 2.44
N PRO A 146 -13.29 -11.90 3.06
CA PRO A 146 -13.70 -12.02 4.45
C PRO A 146 -12.58 -11.63 5.41
N LEU A 147 -12.93 -11.29 6.65
CA LEU A 147 -11.93 -11.06 7.71
C LEU A 147 -11.08 -12.31 8.00
N TYR A 148 -11.72 -13.47 7.98
CA TYR A 148 -11.11 -14.75 8.32
C TYR A 148 -11.81 -15.90 7.60
N THR A 149 -11.18 -17.08 7.62
CA THR A 149 -11.72 -18.33 7.07
C THR A 149 -11.66 -19.43 8.12
N LEU A 150 -12.44 -20.49 7.92
CA LEU A 150 -12.48 -21.65 8.81
C LEU A 150 -11.75 -22.84 8.19
N GLY A 151 -11.11 -23.65 9.03
CA GLY A 151 -10.58 -24.95 8.66
C GLY A 151 -11.70 -25.99 8.48
N SER A 152 -11.34 -27.16 7.95
CA SER A 152 -12.27 -28.28 7.80
C SER A 152 -12.82 -28.81 9.14
N ASP A 153 -12.13 -28.50 10.23
CA ASP A 153 -12.53 -28.81 11.61
C ASP A 153 -13.42 -27.72 12.24
N GLY A 154 -13.79 -26.69 11.47
CA GLY A 154 -14.60 -25.57 11.94
C GLY A 154 -13.83 -24.55 12.79
N GLN A 155 -12.51 -24.67 12.91
CA GLN A 155 -11.69 -23.74 13.68
C GLN A 155 -11.30 -22.51 12.83
N VAL A 156 -11.20 -21.36 13.49
CA VAL A 156 -10.76 -20.11 12.88
C VAL A 156 -9.28 -20.20 12.52
N LEU A 157 -8.98 -20.10 11.24
CA LEU A 157 -7.62 -20.07 10.71
C LEU A 157 -6.97 -18.74 11.06
N ASP A 158 -5.67 -18.74 11.31
CA ASP A 158 -4.88 -17.54 11.62
C ASP A 158 -4.32 -16.86 10.36
N GLY A 159 -4.60 -17.42 9.17
CA GLY A 159 -4.09 -16.93 7.88
C GLY A 159 -2.81 -17.60 7.38
N GLN A 160 -2.19 -18.50 8.16
CA GLN A 160 -1.00 -19.26 7.74
C GLN A 160 -1.34 -20.42 6.77
N GLY A 161 -0.30 -21.05 6.21
CA GLY A 161 -0.42 -22.36 5.56
C GLY A 161 -1.16 -22.38 4.23
N GLY A 162 -1.27 -21.25 3.53
CA GLY A 162 -2.01 -21.17 2.27
C GLY A 162 -3.53 -21.14 2.46
N ALA A 163 -4.00 -20.60 3.60
CA ALA A 163 -5.40 -20.30 3.84
C ALA A 163 -6.03 -19.52 2.66
N ALA A 164 -7.34 -19.69 2.48
CA ALA A 164 -8.07 -18.93 1.48
C ALA A 164 -7.97 -17.41 1.74
N PRO A 165 -8.11 -16.57 0.68
CA PRO A 165 -8.02 -15.12 0.81
C PRO A 165 -8.90 -14.59 1.93
N SER A 166 -8.29 -13.75 2.77
CA SER A 166 -8.91 -13.09 3.92
C SER A 166 -7.94 -12.07 4.50
N PHE A 167 -8.45 -11.15 5.31
CA PHE A 167 -7.60 -10.20 6.05
C PHE A 167 -6.51 -10.91 6.86
N PHE A 168 -6.83 -11.98 7.59
CA PHE A 168 -5.82 -12.76 8.33
C PHE A 168 -4.75 -13.34 7.42
N HIS A 169 -5.12 -13.85 6.24
CA HIS A 169 -4.16 -14.33 5.26
C HIS A 169 -3.25 -13.22 4.75
N GLU A 170 -3.79 -12.07 4.32
CA GLU A 170 -3.02 -10.93 3.83
C GLU A 170 -2.09 -10.37 4.95
N TYR A 171 -2.56 -10.36 6.19
CA TYR A 171 -1.75 -9.96 7.34
C TYR A 171 -0.50 -10.85 7.48
N ARG A 172 -0.67 -12.18 7.57
CA ARG A 172 0.43 -13.14 7.74
C ARG A 172 1.32 -13.23 6.52
N PHE A 173 0.75 -13.10 5.32
CA PHE A 173 1.50 -13.26 4.09
C PHE A 173 2.32 -12.02 3.74
N LYS A 174 1.80 -10.83 4.01
CA LYS A 174 2.36 -9.56 3.53
C LYS A 174 2.55 -8.52 4.64
N LEU A 175 1.51 -8.15 5.39
CA LEU A 175 1.60 -7.00 6.31
C LEU A 175 2.60 -7.23 7.44
N GLU A 176 2.66 -8.44 7.98
CA GLU A 176 3.64 -8.84 9.00
C GLU A 176 5.08 -8.77 8.47
N LYS A 177 5.30 -9.18 7.22
CA LYS A 177 6.64 -9.25 6.59
C LYS A 177 7.11 -7.90 6.05
N LEU A 178 6.20 -6.93 5.93
CA LEU A 178 6.53 -5.59 5.47
C LEU A 178 7.64 -4.96 6.31
N TYR A 179 7.64 -5.21 7.62
CA TYR A 179 8.59 -4.66 8.58
C TYR A 179 10.04 -5.13 8.40
N GLU A 180 10.27 -6.16 7.58
CA GLU A 180 11.60 -6.74 7.34
C GLU A 180 12.32 -6.11 6.14
N ARG A 181 11.61 -5.32 5.32
CA ARG A 181 12.12 -4.89 4.01
C ARG A 181 11.80 -3.42 3.72
N PHE A 182 12.71 -2.55 4.15
CA PHE A 182 12.80 -1.15 3.75
C PHE A 182 14.19 -0.86 3.16
N TYR A 183 14.26 0.05 2.21
CA TYR A 183 15.52 0.43 1.55
C TYR A 183 16.28 1.50 2.33
N THR A 184 15.57 2.38 3.03
CA THR A 184 16.14 3.50 3.79
C THR A 184 16.05 3.27 5.29
N ALA A 185 17.08 3.73 6.03
CA ALA A 185 17.10 3.59 7.49
C ALA A 185 15.96 4.38 8.15
N ARG A 186 15.62 5.55 7.61
CA ARG A 186 14.52 6.38 8.13
C ARG A 186 13.17 5.69 7.98
N ALA A 187 12.92 5.03 6.85
CA ALA A 187 11.68 4.28 6.66
C ALA A 187 11.54 3.12 7.64
N ALA A 188 12.61 2.34 7.83
CA ALA A 188 12.64 1.24 8.79
C ALA A 188 12.31 1.72 10.22
N GLN A 189 12.81 2.90 10.63
CA GLN A 189 12.48 3.50 11.92
C GLN A 189 10.99 3.86 12.05
N ILE A 190 10.41 4.50 11.03
CA ILE A 190 8.99 4.88 11.04
C ILE A 190 8.11 3.63 11.09
N ALA A 191 8.43 2.60 10.29
CA ALA A 191 7.70 1.35 10.29
C ALA A 191 7.81 0.63 11.65
N ALA A 192 8.99 0.58 12.26
CA ALA A 192 9.17 -0.03 13.58
C ALA A 192 8.27 0.61 14.65
N GLN A 193 8.10 1.94 14.61
CA GLN A 193 7.20 2.65 15.53
C GLN A 193 5.72 2.29 15.33
N ARG A 194 5.34 1.91 14.10
CA ARG A 194 3.96 1.55 13.72
C ARG A 194 3.62 0.09 13.97
N ARG A 195 4.63 -0.79 14.08
CA ARG A 195 4.49 -2.25 14.13
C ARG A 195 3.58 -2.74 15.24
N LEU A 196 3.79 -2.24 16.46
CA LEU A 196 3.07 -2.70 17.64
C LEU A 196 1.54 -2.58 17.50
N ALA A 197 1.07 -1.47 16.91
CA ALA A 197 -0.36 -1.25 16.71
C ALA A 197 -0.98 -2.26 15.73
N ALA A 198 -0.27 -2.60 14.65
CA ALA A 198 -0.74 -3.59 13.68
C ALA A 198 -0.74 -5.01 14.26
N GLU A 199 0.31 -5.37 15.01
CA GLU A 199 0.40 -6.66 15.71
C GLU A 199 -0.72 -6.82 16.73
N GLN A 200 -0.94 -5.82 17.59
CA GLN A 200 -2.00 -5.88 18.60
C GLN A 200 -3.39 -5.98 17.97
N PHE A 201 -3.65 -5.23 16.89
CA PHE A 201 -4.92 -5.31 16.19
C PHE A 201 -5.20 -6.73 15.68
N TYR A 202 -4.23 -7.34 15.00
CA TYR A 202 -4.38 -8.69 14.46
C TYR A 202 -4.62 -9.72 15.58
N HIS A 203 -3.82 -9.69 16.65
CA HIS A 203 -3.95 -10.65 17.75
C HIS A 203 -5.29 -10.48 18.49
N ASN A 204 -5.71 -9.25 18.78
CA ASN A 204 -6.99 -8.98 19.41
C ASN A 204 -8.15 -9.51 18.55
N LEU A 205 -8.15 -9.20 17.25
CA LEU A 205 -9.19 -9.67 16.34
C LEU A 205 -9.24 -11.20 16.25
N LEU A 206 -8.08 -11.86 16.19
CA LEU A 206 -7.98 -13.32 16.16
C LEU A 206 -8.51 -13.95 17.46
N ASP A 207 -8.16 -13.39 18.61
CA ASP A 207 -8.57 -13.89 19.93
C ASP A 207 -10.06 -13.69 20.17
N GLU A 208 -10.62 -12.54 19.79
CA GLU A 208 -12.06 -12.25 19.85
C GLU A 208 -12.87 -13.27 19.04
N VAL A 209 -12.49 -13.48 17.77
CA VAL A 209 -13.19 -14.42 16.88
C VAL A 209 -13.04 -15.86 17.41
N ARG A 210 -11.84 -16.29 17.79
CA ARG A 210 -11.63 -17.64 18.36
C ARG A 210 -12.39 -17.85 19.65
N GLY A 211 -12.45 -16.84 20.51
CA GLY A 211 -13.22 -16.87 21.76
C GLY A 211 -14.71 -17.12 21.49
N ALA A 212 -15.29 -16.41 20.53
CA ALA A 212 -16.68 -16.57 20.14
C ALA A 212 -16.98 -17.98 19.59
N TYR A 213 -16.12 -18.54 18.73
CA TYR A 213 -16.31 -19.88 18.18
C TYR A 213 -16.20 -20.98 19.24
N ARG A 214 -15.20 -20.91 20.13
CA ARG A 214 -15.01 -21.93 21.18
C ARG A 214 -16.17 -21.93 22.18
N LEU A 215 -16.45 -20.77 22.78
CA LEU A 215 -17.49 -20.67 23.82
C LEU A 215 -18.89 -20.84 23.22
N GLY A 216 -19.17 -20.17 22.10
CA GLY A 216 -20.48 -20.18 21.47
C GLY A 216 -20.89 -21.56 20.95
N ALA A 217 -19.95 -22.31 20.35
CA ALA A 217 -20.26 -23.65 19.84
C ALA A 217 -20.61 -24.63 20.97
N ASP A 218 -19.96 -24.52 22.12
CA ASP A 218 -20.23 -25.39 23.27
C ASP A 218 -21.56 -25.03 23.93
N LEU A 219 -21.83 -23.74 24.16
CA LEU A 219 -23.11 -23.27 24.69
C LEU A 219 -24.28 -23.66 23.77
N LEU A 220 -24.14 -23.48 22.45
CA LEU A 220 -25.18 -23.84 21.49
C LEU A 220 -25.47 -25.34 21.50
N LYS A 221 -24.43 -26.20 21.64
CA LYS A 221 -24.63 -27.65 21.77
C LYS A 221 -25.40 -28.01 23.04
N ASP A 222 -25.23 -27.25 24.12
CA ASP A 222 -25.96 -27.49 25.37
C ASP A 222 -27.42 -27.03 25.30
N GLU A 223 -27.70 -25.90 24.64
CA GLU A 223 -29.07 -25.39 24.43
C GLU A 223 -29.91 -26.23 23.45
N LEU A 224 -29.26 -26.95 22.52
CA LEU A 224 -29.93 -27.78 21.52
C LEU A 224 -30.14 -29.25 21.95
N LYS A 225 -29.83 -29.60 23.20
CA LYS A 225 -30.12 -30.91 23.80
C LYS A 225 -31.55 -30.98 24.33
#